data_AF-A0A837NVK6-F1
#
_entry.id   AF-A0A837NVK6-F1
#
_cell.length_a   1.000
_cell.length_b   1.000
_cell.length_c   1.000
_cell.angle_alpha   90.00
_cell.angle_beta   90.00
_cell.angle_gamma   90.00
#
_symmetry.space_group_name_H-M   'P 1'
#
loop_
_entity.id
_entity.type
_entity.pdbx_description
1 polymer ?
#
loop_
_entity_poly.entity_id
_entity_poly.type
_entity_poly.pdbx_seq_one_letter_code
_entity_poly.pdbx_strand_id
1 'polypeptide(L)'
;MAKIIANSDLSVLSPLVRRLRDHVELIDFKDKRSNGQVKFIDFEKNIDKLINIVNDGISERNIVSDSVFNKYIELPHLINVISNYAYDIKLNIPLKSDIESSESFHSKFRSNLMELGSEIQSILLYSSIYSTDRNKNKISDLNNTLENFISSSQSTEAITAIISKGEERLKLSMDASERLHKTIIEDIRNEETKTKKDLSDLRLKLETDLKDTSNKLSLNLKEDVQTELSDTKQELEAVKELSEKYKNEFESLFGKMKEMYSIAGSGKLADYNNSQANTEKETADSLRKSGIKWLGLPIVVTLMFIVHYVLGEKLLGTPVELNLEWIITRFLTISISASIAVYMLKEAAAHRSKENLYRQRGTQLATIDSYLADFPDEHEKMKVKTNLVNNFYSFHDGKLDTSNVPDPNMQIREVVEISKSLSKIFPTHAPASKLPQPPQPVQSSQQADQNVTPINETADEKDKAKTATGQ
;
A
#
# COMPACT_ATOMS: atom_id res chain seq x y z
N MET A 1 45.27 -24.54 -19.76
CA MET A 1 46.42 -25.49 -19.80
C MET A 1 47.73 -24.88 -19.35
N ALA A 2 48.27 -23.82 -19.98
CA ALA A 2 49.60 -23.27 -19.60
C ALA A 2 49.73 -22.87 -18.11
N LYS A 3 48.65 -22.40 -17.48
CA LYS A 3 48.61 -22.02 -16.05
C LYS A 3 48.70 -23.20 -15.07
N ILE A 4 48.18 -24.38 -15.45
CA ILE A 4 48.17 -25.60 -14.61
C ILE A 4 49.51 -26.33 -14.73
N ILE A 5 50.09 -26.33 -15.93
CA ILE A 5 51.41 -26.91 -16.21
C ILE A 5 52.51 -26.21 -15.38
N ALA A 6 52.37 -24.90 -15.13
CA ALA A 6 53.40 -24.14 -14.43
C ALA A 6 53.45 -24.40 -12.91
N ASN A 7 52.34 -24.77 -12.27
CA ASN A 7 52.27 -24.81 -10.80
C ASN A 7 52.03 -26.20 -10.21
N SER A 8 51.46 -27.17 -10.94
CA SER A 8 51.17 -28.54 -10.43
C SER A 8 50.48 -28.58 -9.04
N ASP A 9 49.87 -27.48 -8.64
CA ASP A 9 49.39 -27.21 -7.29
C ASP A 9 47.90 -26.91 -7.34
N LEU A 10 47.15 -27.64 -6.51
CA LEU A 10 45.70 -27.50 -6.36
C LEU A 10 45.32 -26.16 -5.71
N SER A 11 46.28 -25.38 -5.21
CA SER A 11 46.06 -24.02 -4.68
C SER A 11 45.34 -23.08 -5.66
N VAL A 12 45.38 -23.35 -6.97
CA VAL A 12 44.59 -22.63 -7.98
C VAL A 12 43.08 -22.67 -7.73
N LEU A 13 42.59 -23.72 -7.05
CA LEU A 13 41.18 -23.87 -6.68
C LEU A 13 40.80 -23.07 -5.43
N SER A 14 41.77 -22.67 -4.60
CA SER A 14 41.50 -22.01 -3.32
C SER A 14 40.71 -20.70 -3.47
N PRO A 15 41.05 -19.77 -4.39
CA PRO A 15 40.25 -18.57 -4.62
C PRO A 15 38.83 -18.87 -5.09
N LEU A 16 38.64 -19.93 -5.89
CA LEU A 16 37.34 -20.32 -6.45
C LEU A 16 36.42 -20.89 -5.36
N VAL A 17 36.94 -21.78 -4.53
CA VAL A 17 36.21 -22.33 -3.38
C VAL A 17 35.86 -21.23 -2.39
N ARG A 18 36.76 -20.27 -2.16
CA ARG A 18 36.48 -19.11 -1.32
C ARG A 18 35.33 -18.28 -1.88
N ARG A 19 35.37 -17.91 -3.17
CA ARG A 19 34.26 -17.19 -3.81
C ARG A 19 32.94 -17.95 -3.73
N LEU A 20 32.97 -19.28 -3.94
CA LEU A 20 31.79 -20.11 -3.82
C LEU A 20 31.23 -20.08 -2.39
N ARG A 21 32.08 -20.25 -1.37
CA ARG A 21 31.69 -20.17 0.05
C ARG A 21 31.08 -18.82 0.40
N ASP A 22 31.71 -17.73 -0.03
CA ASP A 22 31.21 -16.37 0.21
C ASP A 22 29.79 -16.19 -0.36
N HIS A 23 29.47 -16.79 -1.52
CA HIS A 23 28.10 -16.76 -2.08
C HIS A 23 27.14 -17.70 -1.34
N VAL A 24 27.60 -18.87 -0.90
CA VAL A 24 26.79 -19.82 -0.13
C VAL A 24 26.39 -19.21 1.21
N GLU A 25 27.26 -18.41 1.83
CA GLU A 25 26.95 -17.69 3.07
C GLU A 25 25.82 -16.66 2.91
N LEU A 26 25.56 -16.17 1.70
CA LEU A 26 24.44 -15.27 1.42
C LEU A 26 23.09 -16.00 1.35
N ILE A 27 23.10 -17.32 1.19
CA ILE A 27 21.88 -18.13 1.16
C ILE A 27 21.36 -18.34 2.59
N ASP A 28 20.09 -18.05 2.82
CA ASP A 28 19.43 -18.32 4.09
C ASP A 28 18.85 -19.74 4.11
N PHE A 29 19.71 -20.72 4.40
CA PHE A 29 19.29 -22.11 4.56
C PHE A 29 18.29 -22.34 5.70
N LYS A 30 18.05 -21.34 6.58
CA LYS A 30 17.10 -21.44 7.68
C LYS A 30 15.68 -21.02 7.31
N ASP A 31 15.46 -20.37 6.17
CA ASP A 31 14.11 -19.98 5.73
C ASP A 31 13.31 -21.21 5.27
N LYS A 32 12.42 -21.67 6.16
CA LYS A 32 11.58 -22.86 5.94
C LYS A 32 10.37 -22.60 5.03
N ARG A 33 10.17 -21.38 4.51
CA ARG A 33 8.99 -21.00 3.72
C ARG A 33 9.02 -21.45 2.26
N SER A 34 10.16 -21.91 1.74
CA SER A 34 10.23 -22.44 0.38
C SER A 34 9.52 -23.80 0.30
N ASN A 35 8.43 -23.87 -0.49
CA ASN A 35 7.48 -24.99 -0.66
C ASN A 35 8.07 -26.30 -1.28
N GLY A 36 9.31 -26.68 -0.95
CA GLY A 36 10.01 -27.84 -1.52
C GLY A 36 11.16 -28.38 -0.67
N GLN A 37 10.95 -28.53 0.65
CA GLN A 37 11.99 -28.80 1.67
C GLN A 37 13.03 -29.88 1.32
N VAL A 38 12.65 -30.97 0.65
CA VAL A 38 13.60 -32.05 0.32
C VAL A 38 14.67 -31.59 -0.68
N LYS A 39 14.27 -30.91 -1.75
CA LYS A 39 15.19 -30.47 -2.82
C LYS A 39 16.20 -29.43 -2.33
N PHE A 40 15.80 -28.59 -1.36
CA PHE A 40 16.66 -27.55 -0.83
C PHE A 40 17.69 -28.10 0.17
N ILE A 41 17.33 -29.10 0.97
CA ILE A 41 18.27 -29.83 1.83
C ILE A 41 19.31 -30.57 0.99
N ASP A 42 18.89 -31.21 -0.11
CA ASP A 42 19.81 -31.87 -1.04
C ASP A 42 20.76 -30.88 -1.71
N PHE A 43 20.31 -29.67 -2.00
CA PHE A 43 21.14 -28.60 -2.56
C PHE A 43 22.25 -28.15 -1.59
N GLU A 44 21.91 -27.86 -0.33
CA GLU A 44 22.87 -27.52 0.72
C GLU A 44 23.92 -28.63 0.89
N LYS A 45 23.46 -29.88 1.03
CA LYS A 45 24.33 -31.05 1.20
C LYS A 45 25.28 -31.26 0.02
N ASN A 46 24.81 -31.03 -1.21
CA ASN A 46 25.64 -31.17 -2.40
C ASN A 46 26.71 -30.08 -2.48
N ILE A 47 26.39 -28.84 -2.10
CA ILE A 47 27.36 -27.74 -2.01
C ILE A 47 28.45 -28.06 -0.98
N ASP A 48 28.06 -28.53 0.20
CA ASP A 48 29.02 -28.90 1.25
C ASP A 48 29.90 -30.06 0.80
N LYS A 49 29.31 -31.08 0.17
CA LYS A 49 30.07 -32.20 -0.41
C LYS A 49 31.09 -31.70 -1.44
N LEU A 50 30.69 -30.79 -2.32
CA LEU A 50 31.58 -30.19 -3.33
C LEU A 50 32.74 -29.44 -2.65
N ILE A 51 32.44 -28.56 -1.71
CA ILE A 51 33.45 -27.75 -1.00
C ILE A 51 34.43 -28.64 -0.24
N ASN A 52 33.95 -29.68 0.44
CA ASN A 52 34.79 -30.59 1.21
C ASN A 52 35.72 -31.43 0.32
N ILE A 53 35.20 -32.03 -0.76
CA ILE A 53 36.03 -32.80 -1.69
C ILE A 53 37.12 -31.92 -2.32
N VAL A 54 36.77 -30.69 -2.71
CA VAL A 54 37.77 -29.77 -3.28
C VAL A 54 38.83 -29.41 -2.24
N ASN A 55 38.43 -29.03 -1.02
CA ASN A 55 39.39 -28.70 0.05
C ASN A 55 40.30 -29.89 0.44
N ASP A 56 39.73 -31.09 0.52
CA ASP A 56 40.49 -32.30 0.79
C ASP A 56 41.54 -32.55 -0.30
N GLY A 57 41.17 -32.37 -1.57
CA GLY A 57 42.14 -32.45 -2.66
C GLY A 57 43.22 -31.36 -2.57
N ILE A 58 42.84 -30.11 -2.30
CA ILE A 58 43.81 -29.00 -2.10
C ILE A 58 44.85 -29.38 -1.03
N SER A 59 44.44 -30.08 0.02
CA SER A 59 45.35 -30.52 1.10
C SER A 59 46.39 -31.55 0.66
N GLU A 60 46.11 -32.36 -0.38
CA GLU A 60 47.03 -33.37 -0.91
C GLU A 60 48.19 -32.76 -1.70
N ARG A 61 48.10 -31.47 -2.08
CA ARG A 61 49.09 -30.63 -2.81
C ARG A 61 49.58 -31.15 -4.18
N ASN A 62 49.45 -32.44 -4.47
CA ASN A 62 49.93 -33.07 -5.69
C ASN A 62 48.76 -33.46 -6.59
N ILE A 63 48.56 -32.71 -7.68
CA ILE A 63 47.53 -32.98 -8.71
C ILE A 63 47.61 -34.39 -9.29
N VAL A 64 48.77 -35.02 -9.17
CA VAL A 64 49.18 -36.16 -9.97
C VAL A 64 49.01 -37.51 -9.24
N SER A 65 48.44 -37.49 -8.03
CA SER A 65 48.15 -38.73 -7.32
C SER A 65 46.91 -39.43 -7.92
N ASP A 66 46.94 -40.76 -7.98
CA ASP A 66 45.77 -41.56 -8.36
C ASP A 66 44.59 -41.30 -7.39
N SER A 67 44.90 -40.91 -6.14
CA SER A 67 43.93 -40.47 -5.12
C SER A 67 43.17 -39.22 -5.55
N VAL A 68 43.85 -38.19 -6.03
CA VAL A 68 43.23 -36.92 -6.47
C VAL A 68 42.33 -37.15 -7.68
N PHE A 69 42.78 -37.94 -8.67
CA PHE A 69 41.96 -38.27 -9.83
C PHE A 69 40.64 -38.96 -9.43
N ASN A 70 40.74 -40.00 -8.60
CA ASN A 70 39.57 -40.75 -8.13
C ASN A 70 38.62 -39.89 -7.29
N LYS A 71 39.15 -38.96 -6.49
CA LYS A 71 38.31 -38.03 -5.72
C LYS A 71 37.59 -37.02 -6.60
N TYR A 72 38.24 -36.55 -7.66
CA TYR A 72 37.73 -35.43 -8.46
C TYR A 72 36.82 -35.88 -9.61
N ILE A 73 36.84 -37.16 -9.99
CA ILE A 73 36.09 -37.68 -11.14
C ILE A 73 34.57 -37.48 -11.02
N GLU A 74 34.03 -37.44 -9.79
CA GLU A 74 32.60 -37.21 -9.54
C GLU A 74 32.21 -35.72 -9.54
N LEU A 75 33.19 -34.82 -9.37
CA LEU A 75 32.92 -33.39 -9.18
C LEU A 75 32.24 -32.72 -10.38
N PRO A 76 32.58 -33.02 -11.66
CA PRO A 76 31.85 -32.45 -12.80
C PRO A 76 30.35 -32.76 -12.76
N HIS A 77 29.98 -33.98 -12.36
CA HIS A 77 28.57 -34.34 -12.21
C HIS A 77 27.92 -33.57 -11.07
N LEU A 78 28.59 -33.50 -9.90
CA LEU A 78 28.10 -32.75 -8.74
C LEU A 78 27.89 -31.25 -9.03
N ILE A 79 28.82 -30.62 -9.75
CA ILE A 79 28.73 -29.22 -10.18
C ILE A 79 27.53 -29.02 -11.11
N ASN A 80 27.31 -29.94 -12.05
CA ASN A 80 26.17 -29.88 -12.96
C ASN A 80 24.84 -30.01 -12.20
N VAL A 81 24.77 -30.92 -11.22
CA VAL A 81 23.59 -31.06 -10.34
C VAL A 81 23.32 -29.76 -9.59
N ILE A 82 24.33 -29.16 -8.94
CA ILE A 82 24.19 -27.89 -8.21
C ILE A 82 23.79 -26.75 -9.16
N SER A 83 24.40 -26.67 -10.35
CA SER A 83 24.08 -25.63 -11.34
C SER A 83 22.65 -25.74 -11.86
N ASN A 84 22.15 -26.96 -12.10
CA ASN A 84 20.77 -27.17 -12.54
C ASN A 84 19.78 -26.81 -11.43
N TYR A 85 20.07 -27.19 -10.17
CA TYR A 85 19.26 -26.75 -9.03
C TYR A 85 19.24 -25.22 -8.88
N ALA A 86 20.38 -24.55 -9.01
CA ALA A 86 20.46 -23.09 -8.94
C ALA A 86 19.69 -22.40 -10.08
N TYR A 87 19.53 -23.06 -11.23
CA TYR A 87 18.74 -22.59 -12.35
C TYR A 87 17.24 -22.81 -12.16
N ASP A 88 16.83 -23.98 -11.67
CA ASP A 88 15.43 -24.31 -11.43
C ASP A 88 14.82 -23.47 -10.31
N ILE A 89 15.62 -23.06 -9.32
CA ILE A 89 15.19 -22.26 -8.16
C ILE A 89 15.41 -20.76 -8.40
N LYS A 90 15.63 -20.29 -9.64
CA LYS A 90 15.95 -18.88 -10.00
C LYS A 90 14.98 -17.82 -9.43
N LEU A 91 13.79 -18.22 -8.96
CA LEU A 91 12.80 -17.32 -8.37
C LEU A 91 12.73 -17.36 -6.83
N ASN A 92 13.33 -18.35 -6.15
CA ASN A 92 13.02 -18.62 -4.73
C ASN A 92 14.22 -19.04 -3.86
N ILE A 93 15.49 -18.77 -4.24
CA ILE A 93 16.58 -18.98 -3.26
C ILE A 93 16.45 -17.90 -2.19
N PRO A 94 16.19 -18.27 -0.92
CA PRO A 94 16.12 -17.29 0.15
C PRO A 94 17.51 -16.70 0.35
N LEU A 95 17.63 -15.39 0.17
CA LEU A 95 18.87 -14.65 0.41
C LEU A 95 18.76 -13.91 1.75
N LYS A 96 19.86 -13.87 2.50
CA LYS A 96 19.98 -13.01 3.68
C LYS A 96 19.89 -11.54 3.19
N SER A 97 18.77 -10.89 3.50
CA SER A 97 18.34 -9.50 3.22
C SER A 97 19.27 -8.54 2.44
N ASP A 98 18.70 -7.79 1.50
CA ASP A 98 19.13 -6.51 0.88
C ASP A 98 20.51 -6.39 0.21
N ILE A 99 21.36 -7.41 0.24
CA ILE A 99 22.76 -7.27 -0.21
C ILE A 99 22.89 -7.28 -1.75
N GLU A 100 21.98 -7.94 -2.48
CA GLU A 100 22.07 -8.05 -3.93
C GLU A 100 20.72 -8.39 -4.58
N SER A 101 20.48 -7.93 -5.81
CA SER A 101 19.32 -8.40 -6.56
C SER A 101 19.45 -9.91 -6.81
N SER A 102 18.35 -10.65 -6.62
CA SER A 102 18.33 -12.10 -6.83
C SER A 102 18.96 -12.51 -8.16
N GLU A 103 18.67 -11.76 -9.24
CA GLU A 103 19.23 -12.01 -10.56
C GLU A 103 20.76 -11.87 -10.62
N SER A 104 21.33 -10.83 -9.99
CA SER A 104 22.79 -10.63 -9.96
C SER A 104 23.48 -11.72 -9.14
N PHE A 105 22.89 -12.11 -8.00
CA PHE A 105 23.38 -13.24 -7.19
C PHE A 105 23.42 -14.53 -8.01
N HIS A 106 22.31 -14.91 -8.66
CA HIS A 106 22.21 -16.15 -9.43
C HIS A 106 23.23 -16.21 -10.58
N SER A 107 23.41 -15.08 -11.28
CA SER A 107 24.38 -14.97 -12.37
C SER A 107 25.82 -15.17 -11.88
N LYS A 108 26.21 -14.49 -10.79
CA LYS A 108 27.55 -14.62 -10.19
C LYS A 108 27.80 -16.00 -9.61
N PHE A 109 26.84 -16.56 -8.88
CA PHE A 109 26.94 -17.90 -8.30
C PHE A 109 27.16 -18.96 -9.39
N ARG A 110 26.37 -18.90 -10.48
CA ARG A 110 26.51 -19.81 -11.62
C ARG A 110 27.86 -19.62 -12.32
N SER A 111 28.30 -18.38 -12.53
CA SER A 111 29.61 -18.09 -13.13
C SER A 111 30.74 -18.71 -12.32
N ASN A 112 30.72 -18.57 -11.00
CA ASN A 112 31.72 -19.16 -10.11
C ASN A 112 31.72 -20.69 -10.15
N LEU A 113 30.54 -21.32 -10.21
CA LEU A 113 30.42 -22.78 -10.35
C LEU A 113 30.98 -23.29 -11.68
N MET A 114 30.70 -22.60 -12.78
CA MET A 114 31.19 -22.99 -14.11
C MET A 114 32.70 -22.81 -14.23
N GLU A 115 33.25 -21.73 -13.65
CA GLU A 115 34.70 -21.51 -13.59
C GLU A 115 35.38 -22.61 -12.76
N LEU A 116 34.83 -22.95 -11.59
CA LEU A 116 35.31 -24.07 -10.77
C LEU A 116 35.26 -25.41 -11.54
N GLY A 117 34.16 -25.67 -12.25
CA GLY A 117 34.01 -26.87 -13.08
C GLY A 117 35.04 -26.97 -14.20
N SER A 118 35.34 -25.86 -14.88
CA SER A 118 36.36 -25.79 -15.93
C SER A 118 37.77 -26.08 -15.40
N GLU A 119 38.12 -25.55 -14.23
CA GLU A 119 39.41 -25.83 -13.59
C GLU A 119 39.52 -27.29 -13.15
N ILE A 120 38.46 -27.86 -12.56
CA ILE A 120 38.42 -29.28 -12.19
C ILE A 120 38.55 -30.19 -13.41
N GLN A 121 37.87 -29.90 -14.52
CA GLN A 121 38.04 -30.65 -15.77
C GLN A 121 39.48 -30.58 -16.29
N SER A 122 40.11 -29.41 -16.18
CA SER A 122 41.49 -29.23 -16.59
C SER A 122 42.47 -30.04 -15.71
N ILE A 123 42.19 -30.12 -14.40
CA ILE A 123 42.94 -30.96 -13.44
C ILE A 123 42.76 -32.45 -13.75
N LEU A 124 41.54 -32.90 -14.03
CA LEU A 124 41.25 -34.29 -14.43
C LEU A 124 41.94 -34.68 -15.75
N LEU A 125 41.94 -33.77 -16.72
CA LEU A 125 42.65 -33.98 -17.98
C LEU A 125 44.17 -34.08 -17.73
N TYR A 126 44.74 -33.20 -16.91
CA TYR A 126 46.17 -33.23 -16.61
C TYR A 126 46.59 -34.51 -15.86
N SER A 127 45.81 -34.90 -14.83
CA SER A 127 46.07 -36.12 -14.06
C SER A 127 45.91 -37.40 -14.89
N SER A 128 44.93 -37.47 -15.80
CA SER A 128 44.78 -38.62 -16.71
C SER A 128 45.95 -38.77 -17.69
N ILE A 129 46.46 -37.67 -18.24
CA ILE A 129 47.65 -37.65 -19.11
C ILE A 129 48.85 -38.19 -18.32
N TYR A 130 49.08 -37.70 -17.11
CA TYR A 130 50.20 -38.16 -16.31
C TYR A 130 50.09 -39.62 -15.88
N SER A 131 48.90 -40.07 -15.48
CA SER A 131 48.69 -41.48 -15.11
C SER A 131 49.00 -42.41 -16.29
N THR A 132 48.63 -41.99 -17.50
CA THR A 132 48.96 -42.70 -18.75
C THR A 132 50.47 -42.78 -18.97
N ASP A 133 51.20 -41.68 -18.78
CA ASP A 133 52.66 -41.65 -18.94
C ASP A 133 53.39 -42.50 -17.89
N ARG A 134 52.94 -42.46 -16.63
CA ARG A 134 53.45 -43.32 -15.57
C ARG A 134 53.24 -44.81 -15.87
N ASN A 135 52.07 -45.18 -16.40
CA ASN A 135 51.78 -46.56 -16.78
C ASN A 135 52.63 -47.01 -17.98
N LYS A 136 52.88 -46.12 -18.94
CA LYS A 136 53.82 -46.36 -20.04
C LYS A 136 55.23 -46.66 -19.53
N ASN A 137 55.71 -45.90 -18.54
CA ASN A 137 57.03 -46.13 -17.92
C ASN A 137 57.08 -47.48 -17.19
N LYS A 138 56.03 -47.85 -16.44
CA LYS A 138 55.93 -49.19 -15.80
C LYS A 138 55.94 -50.32 -16.82
N ILE A 139 55.26 -50.16 -17.96
CA ILE A 139 55.27 -51.14 -19.05
C ILE A 139 56.68 -51.27 -19.64
N SER A 140 57.38 -50.15 -19.81
CA SER A 140 58.78 -50.15 -20.25
C SER A 140 59.70 -50.87 -19.26
N ASP A 141 59.55 -50.65 -17.96
CA ASP A 141 60.34 -51.32 -16.92
C ASP A 141 60.07 -52.83 -16.88
N LEU A 142 58.81 -53.24 -17.09
CA LEU A 142 58.45 -54.65 -17.21
C LEU A 142 59.12 -55.29 -18.43
N ASN A 143 59.18 -54.58 -19.54
CA ASN A 143 59.82 -55.04 -20.77
C ASN A 143 61.34 -55.21 -20.58
N ASN A 144 61.99 -54.26 -19.91
CA ASN A 144 63.41 -54.34 -19.55
C ASN A 144 63.71 -55.52 -18.60
N THR A 145 62.80 -55.78 -17.66
CA THR A 145 62.92 -56.93 -16.73
C THR A 145 62.80 -58.26 -17.48
N LEU A 146 61.91 -58.33 -18.47
CA LEU A 146 61.75 -59.50 -19.33
C LEU A 146 63.00 -59.76 -20.19
N GLU A 147 63.61 -58.72 -20.77
CA GLU A 147 64.85 -58.87 -21.54
C GLU A 147 66.04 -59.31 -20.67
N ASN A 148 66.15 -58.80 -19.44
CA ASN A 148 67.19 -59.23 -18.49
C ASN A 148 67.00 -60.70 -18.06
N PHE A 149 65.77 -61.16 -17.95
CA PHE A 149 65.46 -62.57 -17.66
C PHE A 149 65.88 -63.48 -18.82
N ILE A 150 65.63 -63.06 -20.07
CA ILE A 150 66.03 -63.79 -21.27
C ILE A 150 67.56 -63.88 -21.40
N SER A 151 68.29 -62.88 -20.90
CA SER A 151 69.76 -62.77 -21.06
C SER A 151 70.59 -63.54 -20.01
N SER A 152 69.97 -64.11 -18.97
CA SER A 152 70.70 -64.65 -17.78
C SER A 152 70.74 -66.18 -17.66
N SER A 153 70.32 -66.94 -18.68
CA SER A 153 70.13 -68.39 -18.59
C SER A 153 71.15 -69.20 -19.42
N GLN A 154 72.19 -69.75 -18.78
CA GLN A 154 73.13 -70.75 -19.33
C GLN A 154 72.71 -72.19 -18.96
N SER A 155 72.23 -72.98 -19.93
CA SER A 155 72.32 -74.46 -20.01
C SER A 155 71.41 -74.97 -21.14
N THR A 156 72.00 -75.26 -22.31
CA THR A 156 71.27 -75.49 -23.57
C THR A 156 70.37 -76.73 -23.61
N GLU A 157 70.56 -77.72 -22.73
CA GLU A 157 69.73 -78.94 -22.67
C GLU A 157 68.52 -78.82 -21.73
N ALA A 158 68.67 -78.09 -20.61
CA ALA A 158 67.52 -77.69 -19.80
C ALA A 158 66.66 -76.67 -20.56
N ILE A 159 67.30 -75.80 -21.35
CA ILE A 159 66.65 -74.81 -22.20
C ILE A 159 65.82 -75.48 -23.31
N THR A 160 66.27 -76.52 -24.02
CA THR A 160 65.41 -77.18 -25.04
C THR A 160 64.23 -77.91 -24.42
N ALA A 161 64.38 -78.52 -23.23
CA ALA A 161 63.26 -79.14 -22.53
C ALA A 161 62.28 -78.09 -21.97
N ILE A 162 62.77 -76.96 -21.45
CA ILE A 162 61.95 -75.84 -20.98
C ILE A 162 61.34 -75.06 -22.15
N ILE A 163 62.02 -74.95 -23.28
CA ILE A 163 61.51 -74.36 -24.53
C ILE A 163 60.45 -75.28 -25.12
N SER A 164 60.67 -76.58 -25.23
CA SER A 164 59.64 -77.49 -25.77
C SER A 164 58.41 -77.57 -24.87
N LYS A 165 58.61 -77.65 -23.55
CA LYS A 165 57.51 -77.56 -22.57
C LYS A 165 56.90 -76.16 -22.51
N GLY A 166 57.69 -75.14 -22.82
CA GLY A 166 57.29 -73.74 -22.92
C GLY A 166 56.48 -73.47 -24.17
N GLU A 167 56.84 -74.07 -25.31
CA GLU A 167 56.14 -74.04 -26.59
C GLU A 167 54.82 -74.79 -26.50
N GLU A 168 54.79 -75.95 -25.83
CA GLU A 168 53.54 -76.67 -25.58
C GLU A 168 52.61 -75.87 -24.66
N ARG A 169 53.15 -75.27 -23.59
CA ARG A 169 52.39 -74.36 -22.71
C ARG A 169 51.96 -73.09 -23.42
N LEU A 170 52.79 -72.53 -24.30
CA LEU A 170 52.50 -71.34 -25.09
C LEU A 170 51.41 -71.67 -26.11
N LYS A 171 51.45 -72.84 -26.75
CA LYS A 171 50.43 -73.30 -27.69
C LYS A 171 49.10 -73.56 -26.98
N LEU A 172 49.11 -74.21 -25.82
CA LEU A 172 47.92 -74.36 -24.97
C LEU A 172 47.39 -73.01 -24.49
N SER A 173 48.27 -72.07 -24.14
CA SER A 173 47.91 -70.71 -23.75
C SER A 173 47.38 -69.90 -24.93
N MET A 174 47.90 -70.09 -26.15
CA MET A 174 47.43 -69.45 -27.37
C MET A 174 46.07 -70.01 -27.77
N ASP A 175 45.87 -71.33 -27.73
CA ASP A 175 44.58 -71.98 -28.00
C ASP A 175 43.52 -71.57 -26.96
N ALA A 176 43.91 -71.49 -25.68
CA ALA A 176 43.04 -70.99 -24.61
C ALA A 176 42.73 -69.50 -24.77
N SER A 177 43.73 -68.70 -25.14
CA SER A 177 43.57 -67.27 -25.41
C SER A 177 42.68 -67.05 -26.62
N GLU A 178 42.83 -67.81 -27.71
CA GLU A 178 42.01 -67.70 -28.92
C GLU A 178 40.56 -68.10 -28.65
N ARG A 179 40.33 -69.17 -27.88
CA ARG A 179 38.99 -69.54 -27.41
C ARG A 179 38.37 -68.44 -26.56
N LEU A 180 39.12 -67.90 -25.61
CA LEU A 180 38.68 -66.82 -24.73
C LEU A 180 38.41 -65.53 -25.53
N HIS A 181 39.24 -65.22 -26.52
CA HIS A 181 39.04 -64.08 -27.42
C HIS A 181 37.77 -64.25 -28.26
N LYS A 182 37.52 -65.46 -28.77
CA LYS A 182 36.30 -65.78 -29.50
C LYS A 182 35.06 -65.64 -28.61
N THR A 183 35.10 -66.14 -27.38
CA THR A 183 34.01 -65.97 -26.40
C THR A 183 33.79 -64.50 -26.06
N ILE A 184 34.85 -63.73 -25.80
CA ILE A 184 34.76 -62.30 -25.55
C ILE A 184 34.15 -61.56 -26.75
N ILE A 185 34.55 -61.88 -27.97
CA ILE A 185 33.99 -61.27 -29.18
C ILE A 185 32.49 -61.60 -29.32
N GLU A 186 32.09 -62.84 -29.04
CA GLU A 186 30.68 -63.26 -29.06
C GLU A 186 29.86 -62.50 -28.00
N ASP A 187 30.38 -62.39 -26.77
CA ASP A 187 29.75 -61.68 -25.66
C ASP A 187 29.62 -60.17 -25.95
N ILE A 188 30.68 -59.55 -26.48
CA ILE A 188 30.67 -58.15 -26.92
C ILE A 188 29.61 -57.96 -28.00
N ARG A 189 29.53 -58.87 -28.98
CA ARG A 189 28.55 -58.78 -30.07
C ARG A 189 27.12 -58.92 -29.54
N ASN A 190 26.90 -59.83 -28.60
CA ASN A 190 25.59 -60.03 -27.97
C ASN A 190 25.18 -58.79 -27.17
N GLU A 191 26.07 -58.22 -26.34
CA GLU A 191 25.78 -56.99 -25.62
C GLU A 191 25.63 -55.78 -26.55
N GLU A 192 26.36 -55.69 -27.66
CA GLU A 192 26.16 -54.65 -28.68
C GLU A 192 24.75 -54.74 -29.27
N THR A 193 24.29 -55.94 -29.62
CA THR A 193 22.93 -56.14 -30.17
C THR A 193 21.84 -55.83 -29.16
N LYS A 194 22.02 -56.21 -27.90
CA LYS A 194 21.11 -55.90 -26.79
C LYS A 194 21.06 -54.40 -26.53
N THR A 195 22.22 -53.75 -26.43
CA THR A 195 22.31 -52.29 -26.25
C THR A 195 21.66 -51.54 -27.41
N LYS A 196 21.86 -51.98 -28.67
CA LYS A 196 21.18 -51.37 -29.83
C LYS A 196 19.66 -51.51 -29.76
N LYS A 197 19.16 -52.67 -29.31
CA LYS A 197 17.74 -52.90 -29.13
C LYS A 197 17.17 -52.00 -28.02
N ASP A 198 17.82 -51.98 -26.86
CA ASP A 198 17.40 -51.16 -25.73
C ASP A 198 17.41 -49.66 -26.09
N LEU A 199 18.40 -49.20 -26.86
CA LEU A 199 18.48 -47.83 -27.38
C LEU A 199 17.33 -47.52 -28.36
N SER A 200 16.97 -48.48 -29.21
CA SER A 200 15.84 -48.35 -30.14
C SER A 200 14.51 -48.28 -29.39
N ASP A 201 14.31 -49.12 -28.38
CA ASP A 201 13.10 -49.14 -27.56
C ASP A 201 12.98 -47.85 -26.73
N LEU A 202 14.10 -47.36 -26.16
CA LEU A 202 14.16 -46.08 -25.46
C LEU A 202 13.80 -44.91 -26.40
N ARG A 203 14.32 -44.92 -27.63
CA ARG A 203 14.03 -43.91 -28.64
C ARG A 203 12.54 -43.87 -28.99
N LEU A 204 11.93 -45.04 -29.23
CA LEU A 204 10.50 -45.14 -29.54
C LEU A 204 9.63 -44.66 -28.37
N LYS A 205 10.01 -45.01 -27.14
CA LYS A 205 9.32 -44.55 -25.93
C LYS A 205 9.43 -43.04 -25.78
N LEU A 206 10.63 -42.47 -25.95
CA LEU A 206 10.87 -41.03 -25.88
C LEU A 206 10.08 -40.27 -26.94
N GLU A 207 10.01 -40.79 -28.17
CA GLU A 207 9.24 -40.19 -29.26
C GLU A 207 7.73 -40.21 -28.97
N THR A 208 7.23 -41.30 -28.37
CA THR A 208 5.83 -41.42 -27.94
C THR A 208 5.51 -40.44 -26.80
N ASP A 209 6.36 -40.40 -25.76
CA ASP A 209 6.19 -39.52 -24.61
C ASP A 209 6.26 -38.03 -25.01
N LEU A 210 7.16 -37.68 -25.92
CA LEU A 210 7.25 -36.33 -26.48
C LEU A 210 5.99 -35.96 -27.28
N LYS A 211 5.48 -36.89 -28.10
CA LYS A 211 4.26 -36.66 -28.88
C LYS A 211 3.04 -36.48 -27.97
N ASP A 212 2.91 -37.29 -26.94
CA ASP A 212 1.81 -37.20 -25.98
C ASP A 212 1.89 -35.92 -25.14
N THR A 213 3.10 -35.53 -24.72
CA THR A 213 3.34 -34.28 -24.00
C THR A 213 3.05 -33.07 -24.89
N SER A 214 3.47 -33.10 -26.16
CA SER A 214 3.18 -32.06 -27.15
C SER A 214 1.68 -31.92 -27.39
N ASN A 215 0.95 -33.03 -27.51
CA ASN A 215 -0.50 -33.01 -27.71
C ASN A 215 -1.24 -32.45 -26.48
N LYS A 216 -0.84 -32.89 -25.28
CA LYS A 216 -1.41 -32.35 -24.02
C LYS A 216 -1.12 -30.87 -23.86
N LEU A 217 0.11 -30.44 -24.13
CA LEU A 217 0.48 -29.03 -24.06
C LEU A 217 -0.31 -28.20 -25.06
N SER A 218 -0.50 -28.69 -26.30
CA SER A 218 -1.29 -27.99 -27.31
C SER A 218 -2.77 -27.89 -26.95
N LEU A 219 -3.33 -28.91 -26.29
CA LEU A 219 -4.72 -28.88 -25.82
C LEU A 219 -4.90 -27.91 -24.66
N ASN A 220 -4.04 -28.03 -23.62
CA ASN A 220 -4.09 -27.15 -22.46
C ASN A 220 -3.86 -25.69 -22.85
N LEU A 221 -2.86 -25.40 -23.70
CA LEU A 221 -2.61 -24.04 -24.18
C LEU A 221 -3.81 -23.47 -24.95
N LYS A 222 -4.50 -24.30 -25.74
CA LYS A 222 -5.69 -23.86 -26.47
C LYS A 222 -6.85 -23.55 -25.51
N GLU A 223 -7.03 -24.37 -24.48
CA GLU A 223 -8.07 -24.18 -23.46
C GLU A 223 -7.77 -22.94 -22.60
N ASP A 224 -6.53 -22.78 -22.13
CA ASP A 224 -6.09 -21.63 -21.33
C ASP A 224 -6.26 -20.32 -22.12
N VAL A 225 -5.79 -20.29 -23.37
CA VAL A 225 -5.94 -19.10 -24.25
C VAL A 225 -7.40 -18.80 -24.52
N GLN A 226 -8.25 -19.82 -24.71
CA GLN A 226 -9.67 -19.61 -24.97
C GLN A 226 -10.41 -19.09 -23.73
N THR A 227 -9.99 -19.54 -22.54
CA THR A 227 -10.53 -19.09 -21.24
C THR A 227 -10.12 -17.64 -20.96
N GLU A 228 -8.82 -17.33 -21.06
CA GLU A 228 -8.29 -15.95 -20.93
C GLU A 228 -8.94 -14.98 -21.92
N LEU A 229 -9.14 -15.39 -23.18
CA LEU A 229 -9.80 -14.55 -24.18
C LEU A 229 -11.28 -14.30 -23.82
N SER A 230 -11.96 -15.30 -23.26
CA SER A 230 -13.35 -15.17 -22.80
C SER A 230 -13.45 -14.22 -21.61
N ASP A 231 -12.57 -14.39 -20.62
CA ASP A 231 -12.54 -13.57 -19.41
C ASP A 231 -12.18 -12.11 -19.76
N THR A 232 -11.15 -11.91 -20.59
CA THR A 232 -10.77 -10.57 -21.08
C THR A 232 -11.93 -9.90 -21.83
N LYS A 233 -12.69 -10.66 -22.63
CA LYS A 233 -13.86 -10.11 -23.34
C LYS A 233 -14.96 -9.69 -22.36
N GLN A 234 -15.21 -10.48 -21.32
CA GLN A 234 -16.19 -10.16 -20.29
C GLN A 234 -15.78 -8.92 -19.48
N GLU A 235 -14.50 -8.81 -19.10
CA GLU A 235 -13.97 -7.62 -18.43
C GLU A 235 -14.10 -6.38 -19.31
N LEU A 236 -13.81 -6.48 -20.61
CA LEU A 236 -13.95 -5.38 -21.56
C LEU A 236 -15.41 -4.89 -21.68
N GLU A 237 -16.37 -5.81 -21.73
CA GLU A 237 -17.80 -5.46 -21.73
C GLU A 237 -18.21 -4.76 -20.42
N ALA A 238 -17.76 -5.24 -19.27
CA ALA A 238 -18.02 -4.61 -17.98
C ALA A 238 -17.42 -3.20 -17.88
N VAL A 239 -16.19 -3.00 -18.36
CA VAL A 239 -15.54 -1.67 -18.42
C VAL A 239 -16.32 -0.73 -19.34
N LYS A 240 -16.83 -1.23 -20.47
CA LYS A 240 -17.65 -0.43 -21.38
C LYS A 240 -18.96 0.02 -20.73
N GLU A 241 -19.67 -0.87 -20.05
CA GLU A 241 -20.89 -0.53 -19.30
C GLU A 241 -20.61 0.51 -18.19
N LEU A 242 -19.52 0.33 -17.45
CA LEU A 242 -19.10 1.27 -16.41
C LEU A 242 -18.77 2.66 -17.00
N SER A 243 -18.09 2.68 -18.15
CA SER A 243 -17.76 3.92 -18.86
C SER A 243 -19.01 4.67 -19.33
N GLU A 244 -19.99 3.96 -19.90
CA GLU A 244 -21.27 4.57 -20.30
C GLU A 244 -22.05 5.11 -19.09
N LYS A 245 -22.06 4.38 -17.97
CA LYS A 245 -22.67 4.84 -16.73
C LYS A 245 -22.04 6.15 -16.23
N TYR A 246 -20.71 6.21 -16.13
CA TYR A 246 -20.03 7.43 -15.68
C TYR A 246 -20.20 8.59 -16.64
N LYS A 247 -20.23 8.34 -17.94
CA LYS A 247 -20.55 9.37 -18.94
C LYS A 247 -21.93 9.98 -18.67
N ASN A 248 -22.95 9.14 -18.47
CA ASN A 248 -24.32 9.60 -18.20
C ASN A 248 -24.42 10.36 -16.87
N GLU A 249 -23.75 9.90 -15.81
CA GLU A 249 -23.70 10.61 -14.52
C GLU A 249 -23.02 11.97 -14.64
N PHE A 250 -21.90 12.04 -15.39
CA PHE A 250 -21.19 13.27 -15.65
C PHE A 250 -22.05 14.27 -16.44
N GLU A 251 -22.70 13.83 -17.53
CA GLU A 251 -23.59 14.68 -18.33
C GLU A 251 -24.75 15.23 -17.48
N SER A 252 -25.31 14.42 -16.58
CA SER A 252 -26.35 14.83 -15.63
C SER A 252 -25.85 15.87 -14.61
N LEU A 253 -24.69 15.64 -13.99
CA LEU A 253 -24.06 16.58 -13.06
C LEU A 253 -23.70 17.89 -13.75
N PHE A 254 -23.12 17.82 -14.94
CA PHE A 254 -22.78 18.98 -15.74
C PHE A 254 -24.02 19.80 -16.13
N GLY A 255 -25.12 19.12 -16.47
CA GLY A 255 -26.43 19.75 -16.69
C GLY A 255 -26.93 20.53 -15.47
N LYS A 256 -26.93 19.90 -14.29
CA LYS A 256 -27.32 20.56 -13.02
C LYS A 256 -26.43 21.73 -12.68
N MET A 257 -25.13 21.59 -12.89
CA MET A 257 -24.16 22.65 -12.65
C MET A 257 -24.43 23.85 -13.57
N LYS A 258 -24.68 23.61 -14.86
CA LYS A 258 -25.05 24.65 -15.82
C LYS A 258 -26.37 25.35 -15.43
N GLU A 259 -27.35 24.60 -14.96
CA GLU A 259 -28.60 25.15 -14.44
C GLU A 259 -28.34 26.04 -13.21
N MET A 260 -27.53 25.58 -12.26
CA MET A 260 -27.17 26.35 -11.07
C MET A 260 -26.42 27.64 -11.41
N TYR A 261 -25.47 27.59 -12.35
CA TYR A 261 -24.79 28.80 -12.85
C TYR A 261 -25.75 29.72 -13.60
N SER A 262 -26.69 29.19 -14.36
CA SER A 262 -27.73 29.99 -14.99
C SER A 262 -28.58 30.69 -13.94
N ILE A 263 -29.03 30.00 -12.89
CA ILE A 263 -29.82 30.60 -11.79
C ILE A 263 -29.01 31.68 -11.05
N ALA A 264 -27.73 31.43 -10.79
CA ALA A 264 -26.82 32.38 -10.16
C ALA A 264 -26.57 33.62 -11.03
N GLY A 265 -26.55 33.47 -12.35
CA GLY A 265 -26.34 34.55 -13.31
C GLY A 265 -27.60 35.21 -13.86
N SER A 266 -28.81 34.71 -13.58
CA SER A 266 -30.03 35.16 -14.27
C SER A 266 -31.06 35.79 -13.32
N GLY A 267 -30.70 36.78 -12.50
CA GLY A 267 -31.66 37.53 -11.65
C GLY A 267 -32.50 36.72 -10.64
N LYS A 268 -32.53 35.39 -10.71
CA LYS A 268 -33.32 34.49 -9.86
C LYS A 268 -32.83 34.51 -8.42
N LEU A 269 -31.53 34.77 -8.23
CA LEU A 269 -30.97 35.04 -6.90
C LEU A 269 -31.52 36.33 -6.28
N ALA A 270 -31.78 37.35 -7.10
CA ALA A 270 -32.46 38.56 -6.66
C ALA A 270 -33.92 38.27 -6.29
N ASP A 271 -34.64 37.49 -7.10
CA ASP A 271 -36.01 37.07 -6.82
C ASP A 271 -36.10 36.23 -5.54
N TYR A 272 -35.14 35.32 -5.31
CA TYR A 272 -35.07 34.52 -4.09
C TYR A 272 -34.87 35.40 -2.85
N ASN A 273 -33.92 36.34 -2.89
CA ASN A 273 -33.70 37.28 -1.79
C ASN A 273 -34.93 38.19 -1.56
N ASN A 274 -35.61 38.63 -2.62
CA ASN A 274 -36.84 39.40 -2.50
C ASN A 274 -38.00 38.56 -1.91
N SER A 275 -38.11 37.29 -2.29
CA SER A 275 -39.07 36.35 -1.71
C SER A 275 -38.81 36.13 -0.21
N GLN A 276 -37.55 35.90 0.16
CA GLN A 276 -37.17 35.77 1.57
C GLN A 276 -37.49 37.06 2.34
N ALA A 277 -37.19 38.23 1.78
CA ALA A 277 -37.55 39.50 2.39
C ALA A 277 -39.06 39.63 2.65
N ASN A 278 -39.91 39.19 1.72
CA ASN A 278 -41.37 39.17 1.91
C ASN A 278 -41.79 38.23 3.05
N THR A 279 -41.19 37.04 3.15
CA THR A 279 -41.45 36.12 4.26
C THR A 279 -41.06 36.73 5.61
N GLU A 280 -39.87 37.33 5.70
CA GLU A 280 -39.41 38.00 6.93
C GLU A 280 -40.35 39.16 7.34
N LYS A 281 -40.84 39.93 6.35
CA LYS A 281 -41.82 41.00 6.56
C LYS A 281 -43.12 40.47 7.14
N GLU A 282 -43.66 39.39 6.57
CA GLU A 282 -44.90 38.77 7.03
C GLU A 282 -44.76 38.23 8.45
N THR A 283 -43.65 37.56 8.75
CA THR A 283 -43.32 37.10 10.10
C THR A 283 -43.22 38.27 11.09
N ALA A 284 -42.52 39.35 10.71
CA ALA A 284 -42.43 40.55 11.54
C ALA A 284 -43.80 41.19 11.82
N ASP A 285 -44.66 41.29 10.80
CA ASP A 285 -46.01 41.86 10.94
C ASP A 285 -46.92 40.98 11.79
N SER A 286 -46.79 39.66 11.67
CA SER A 286 -47.52 38.69 12.49
C SER A 286 -47.10 38.77 13.97
N LEU A 287 -45.80 38.79 14.24
CA LEU A 287 -45.24 38.94 15.59
C LEU A 287 -45.63 40.29 16.21
N ARG A 288 -45.57 41.38 15.44
CA ARG A 288 -45.99 42.71 15.90
C ARG A 288 -47.46 42.74 16.25
N LYS A 289 -48.34 42.20 15.40
CA LYS A 289 -49.79 42.10 15.69
C LYS A 289 -50.05 41.25 16.95
N SER A 290 -49.32 40.15 17.12
CA SER A 290 -49.45 39.28 18.28
C SER A 290 -48.96 39.97 19.56
N GLY A 291 -47.83 40.66 19.52
CA GLY A 291 -47.31 41.46 20.63
C GLY A 291 -48.29 42.56 21.06
N ILE A 292 -48.89 43.28 20.10
CA ILE A 292 -49.93 44.30 20.41
C ILE A 292 -51.14 43.67 21.09
N LYS A 293 -51.60 42.49 20.66
CA LYS A 293 -52.70 41.77 21.32
C LYS A 293 -52.35 41.39 22.76
N TRP A 294 -51.13 40.91 23.00
CA TRP A 294 -50.65 40.60 24.35
C TRP A 294 -50.49 41.83 25.25
N LEU A 295 -50.12 43.00 24.71
CA LEU A 295 -50.15 44.26 25.45
C LEU A 295 -51.58 44.74 25.78
N GLY A 296 -52.54 44.46 24.90
CA GLY A 296 -53.96 44.80 25.13
C GLY A 296 -54.66 43.90 26.15
N LEU A 297 -54.20 42.65 26.31
CA LEU A 297 -54.83 41.65 27.18
C LEU A 297 -55.00 42.13 28.64
N PRO A 298 -53.99 42.71 29.32
CA PRO A 298 -54.15 43.14 30.69
C PRO A 298 -55.10 44.33 30.86
N ILE A 299 -55.26 45.15 29.82
CA ILE A 299 -56.27 46.24 29.79
C ILE A 299 -57.66 45.62 29.77
N VAL A 300 -57.90 44.62 28.91
CA VAL A 300 -59.18 43.91 28.82
C VAL A 300 -59.50 43.18 30.13
N VAL A 301 -58.53 42.46 30.70
CA VAL A 301 -58.67 41.78 32.01
C VAL A 301 -58.98 42.78 33.12
N THR A 302 -58.31 43.93 33.12
CA THR A 302 -58.59 45.03 34.06
C THR A 302 -60.00 45.58 33.91
N LEU A 303 -60.48 45.81 32.68
CA LEU A 303 -61.83 46.31 32.43
C LEU A 303 -62.89 45.30 32.86
N MET A 304 -62.71 44.02 32.51
CA MET A 304 -63.56 42.92 32.99
C MET A 304 -63.62 42.89 34.51
N PHE A 305 -62.49 43.08 35.18
CA PHE A 305 -62.43 43.15 36.63
C PHE A 305 -63.22 44.35 37.19
N ILE A 306 -63.06 45.55 36.63
CA ILE A 306 -63.82 46.73 37.07
C ILE A 306 -65.33 46.50 36.92
N VAL A 307 -65.75 45.93 35.79
CA VAL A 307 -67.15 45.56 35.55
C VAL A 307 -67.63 44.54 36.58
N HIS A 308 -66.85 43.49 36.84
CA HIS A 308 -67.18 42.47 37.85
C HIS A 308 -67.25 43.06 39.26
N TYR A 309 -66.34 43.95 39.63
CA TYR A 309 -66.31 44.59 40.95
C TYR A 309 -67.50 45.54 41.15
N VAL A 310 -67.80 46.39 40.15
CA VAL A 310 -68.85 47.42 40.25
C VAL A 310 -70.26 46.83 40.09
N LEU A 311 -70.44 45.82 39.23
CA LEU A 311 -71.74 45.19 38.97
C LEU A 311 -71.94 43.85 39.70
N GLY A 312 -70.89 43.24 40.26
CA GLY A 312 -70.96 41.91 40.88
C GLY A 312 -71.91 41.83 42.06
N GLU A 313 -71.88 42.84 42.95
CA GLU A 313 -72.82 42.91 44.07
C GLU A 313 -74.27 43.03 43.61
N LYS A 314 -74.52 43.80 42.54
CA LYS A 314 -75.87 44.02 41.99
C LYS A 314 -76.41 42.87 41.15
N LEU A 315 -75.54 42.14 40.45
CA LEU A 315 -75.94 41.15 39.44
C LEU A 315 -75.79 39.70 39.93
N LEU A 316 -74.79 39.41 40.76
CA LEU A 316 -74.40 38.06 41.17
C LEU A 316 -74.58 37.81 42.68
N GLY A 317 -74.89 38.84 43.47
CA GLY A 317 -75.21 38.71 44.90
C GLY A 317 -74.03 38.27 45.79
N THR A 318 -72.81 38.27 45.25
CA THR A 318 -71.59 37.92 45.99
C THR A 318 -70.83 39.19 46.35
N PRO A 319 -70.61 39.50 47.64
CA PRO A 319 -69.75 40.62 48.05
C PRO A 319 -68.31 40.32 47.63
N VAL A 320 -67.71 41.21 46.83
CA VAL A 320 -66.34 41.05 46.33
C VAL A 320 -65.37 41.76 47.28
N GLU A 321 -64.77 41.00 48.20
CA GLU A 321 -63.72 41.53 49.08
C GLU A 321 -62.38 41.66 48.33
N LEU A 322 -61.73 42.81 48.47
CA LEU A 322 -60.43 43.11 47.88
C LEU A 322 -59.32 42.34 48.63
N ASN A 323 -59.07 41.11 48.19
CA ASN A 323 -58.01 40.27 48.73
C ASN A 323 -56.64 40.60 48.10
N LEU A 324 -55.58 40.63 48.92
CA LEU A 324 -54.20 40.84 48.48
C LEU A 324 -53.79 39.87 47.36
N GLU A 325 -54.24 38.62 47.46
CA GLU A 325 -54.00 37.55 46.48
C GLU A 325 -54.46 37.93 45.06
N TRP A 326 -55.59 38.65 44.95
CA TRP A 326 -56.11 39.13 43.66
C TRP A 326 -55.25 40.24 43.06
N ILE A 327 -54.73 41.14 43.90
CA ILE A 327 -53.82 42.22 43.47
C ILE A 327 -52.51 41.62 42.95
N ILE A 328 -51.94 40.65 43.68
CA ILE A 328 -50.71 39.96 43.28
C ILE A 328 -50.91 39.20 41.97
N THR A 329 -52.02 38.46 41.83
CA THR A 329 -52.34 37.71 40.61
C THR A 329 -52.46 38.63 39.39
N ARG A 330 -53.05 39.82 39.56
CA ARG A 330 -53.15 40.82 38.49
C ARG A 330 -51.80 41.41 38.10
N PHE A 331 -50.98 41.78 39.09
CA PHE A 331 -49.63 42.28 38.84
C PHE A 331 -48.79 41.23 38.10
N LEU A 332 -48.89 39.96 38.50
CA LEU A 332 -48.18 38.86 37.84
C LEU A 332 -48.69 38.65 36.41
N THR A 333 -50.01 38.69 36.19
CA THR A 333 -50.62 38.55 34.86
C THR A 333 -50.19 39.68 33.92
N ILE A 334 -50.16 40.93 34.40
CA ILE A 334 -49.64 42.08 33.63
C ILE A 334 -48.16 41.87 33.30
N SER A 335 -47.35 41.47 34.27
CA SER A 335 -45.91 41.31 34.11
C SER A 335 -45.54 40.20 33.12
N ILE A 336 -46.21 39.05 33.20
CA ILE A 336 -46.03 37.93 32.26
C ILE A 336 -46.48 38.32 30.85
N SER A 337 -47.68 38.90 30.72
CA SER A 337 -48.22 39.33 29.43
C SER A 337 -47.34 40.39 28.76
N ALA A 338 -46.83 41.36 29.55
CA ALA A 338 -45.93 42.38 29.06
C ALA A 338 -44.58 41.79 28.62
N SER A 339 -44.03 40.83 29.36
CA SER A 339 -42.76 40.17 29.00
C SER A 339 -42.87 39.41 27.67
N ILE A 340 -43.96 38.64 27.48
CA ILE A 340 -44.24 37.93 26.22
C ILE A 340 -44.39 38.93 25.08
N ALA A 341 -45.13 40.02 25.30
CA ALA A 341 -45.35 41.02 24.27
C ALA A 341 -44.06 41.75 23.85
N VAL A 342 -43.23 42.15 24.82
CA VAL A 342 -41.94 42.81 24.56
C VAL A 342 -41.01 41.88 23.78
N TYR A 343 -40.96 40.59 24.13
CA TYR A 343 -40.19 39.61 23.37
C TYR A 343 -40.67 39.50 21.92
N MET A 344 -41.99 39.38 21.69
CA MET A 344 -42.54 39.33 20.34
C MET A 344 -42.23 40.59 19.53
N LEU A 345 -42.29 41.77 20.14
CA LEU A 345 -41.96 43.04 19.48
C LEU A 345 -40.47 43.14 19.16
N LYS A 346 -39.60 42.62 20.04
CA LYS A 346 -38.16 42.56 19.80
C LYS A 346 -37.82 41.64 18.63
N GLU A 347 -38.40 40.44 18.61
CA GLU A 347 -38.17 39.50 17.51
C GLU A 347 -38.76 40.04 16.20
N ALA A 348 -39.92 40.71 16.24
CA ALA A 348 -40.47 41.40 15.07
C ALA A 348 -39.51 42.45 14.50
N ALA A 349 -38.83 43.23 15.34
CA ALA A 349 -37.83 44.19 14.91
C ALA A 349 -36.59 43.50 14.30
N ALA A 350 -36.17 42.36 14.84
CA ALA A 350 -35.08 41.57 14.27
C ALA A 350 -35.43 41.04 12.87
N HIS A 351 -36.65 40.53 12.68
CA HIS A 351 -37.16 40.13 11.37
C HIS A 351 -37.25 41.32 10.38
N ARG A 352 -37.62 42.53 10.83
CA ARG A 352 -37.57 43.74 9.98
C ARG A 352 -36.16 44.11 9.53
N SER A 353 -35.16 43.92 10.39
CA SER A 353 -33.76 44.12 10.01
C SER A 353 -33.33 43.12 8.93
N LYS A 354 -33.70 41.84 9.10
CA LYS A 354 -33.45 40.79 8.10
C LYS A 354 -34.17 41.06 6.78
N GLU A 355 -35.44 41.47 6.81
CA GLU A 355 -36.20 41.92 5.62
C GLU A 355 -35.41 42.97 4.84
N ASN A 356 -34.98 44.04 5.51
CA ASN A 356 -34.25 45.14 4.87
C ASN A 356 -32.94 44.65 4.25
N LEU A 357 -32.18 43.81 4.95
CA LEU A 357 -30.94 43.22 4.44
C LEU A 357 -31.18 42.39 3.17
N TYR A 358 -32.16 41.48 3.21
CA TYR A 358 -32.47 40.64 2.04
C TYR A 358 -32.97 41.47 0.87
N ARG A 359 -33.76 42.51 1.13
CA ARG A 359 -34.27 43.41 0.09
C ARG A 359 -33.18 44.29 -0.53
N GLN A 360 -32.20 44.74 0.27
CA GLN A 360 -31.00 45.41 -0.23
C GLN A 360 -30.20 44.47 -1.12
N ARG A 361 -29.94 43.22 -0.67
CA ARG A 361 -29.23 42.21 -1.46
C ARG A 361 -29.95 41.85 -2.75
N GLY A 362 -31.28 41.66 -2.69
CA GLY A 362 -32.12 41.43 -3.85
C GLY A 362 -32.00 42.57 -4.86
N THR A 363 -32.09 43.82 -4.40
CA THR A 363 -31.94 44.99 -5.27
C THR A 363 -30.54 45.07 -5.89
N GLN A 364 -29.48 44.89 -5.09
CA GLN A 364 -28.10 44.95 -5.58
C GLN A 364 -27.79 43.83 -6.58
N LEU A 365 -28.32 42.61 -6.37
CA LEU A 365 -28.18 41.50 -7.32
C LEU A 365 -29.01 41.74 -8.59
N ALA A 366 -30.17 42.39 -8.50
CA ALA A 366 -30.96 42.74 -9.69
C ALA A 366 -30.27 43.82 -10.53
N THR A 367 -29.52 44.73 -9.92
CA THR A 367 -28.83 45.82 -10.61
C THR A 367 -27.41 45.47 -11.05
N ILE A 368 -26.83 44.36 -10.57
CA ILE A 368 -25.45 43.96 -10.87
C ILE A 368 -25.24 43.74 -12.37
N ASP A 369 -26.21 43.12 -13.05
CA ASP A 369 -26.10 42.80 -14.48
C ASP A 369 -26.16 44.07 -15.33
N SER A 370 -27.01 45.04 -14.94
CA SER A 370 -27.06 46.35 -15.59
C SER A 370 -25.77 47.13 -15.38
N TYR A 371 -25.19 47.10 -14.17
CA TYR A 371 -23.92 47.76 -13.87
C TYR A 371 -22.74 47.11 -14.61
N LEU A 372 -22.74 45.79 -14.75
CA LEU A 372 -21.69 45.04 -15.45
C LEU A 372 -21.78 45.18 -16.97
N ALA A 373 -22.94 45.54 -17.53
CA ALA A 373 -23.10 45.78 -18.96
C ALA A 373 -22.35 47.02 -19.45
N ASP A 374 -22.12 48.01 -18.58
CA ASP A 374 -21.47 49.29 -18.92
C ASP A 374 -19.94 49.17 -19.06
N PHE A 375 -19.34 48.05 -18.65
CA PHE A 375 -17.91 47.82 -18.81
C PHE A 375 -17.59 47.27 -20.21
N PRO A 376 -16.66 47.86 -20.98
CA PRO A 376 -16.26 47.34 -22.28
C PRO A 376 -15.23 46.20 -22.18
N ASP A 377 -14.46 46.13 -21.10
CA ASP A 377 -13.41 45.12 -20.87
C ASP A 377 -13.92 43.96 -20.00
N GLU A 378 -13.72 42.73 -20.47
CA GLU A 378 -14.11 41.47 -19.82
C GLU A 378 -13.33 41.24 -18.52
N HIS A 379 -12.06 41.69 -18.47
CA HIS A 379 -11.21 41.50 -17.30
C HIS A 379 -11.63 42.39 -16.13
N GLU A 380 -12.01 43.64 -16.40
CA GLU A 380 -12.56 44.54 -15.38
C GLU A 380 -13.92 44.04 -14.85
N LYS A 381 -14.79 43.51 -15.72
CA LYS A 381 -16.04 42.85 -15.29
C LYS A 381 -15.78 41.71 -14.31
N MET A 382 -14.80 40.86 -14.60
CA MET A 382 -14.47 39.73 -13.73
C MET A 382 -13.97 40.21 -12.37
N LYS A 383 -13.10 41.21 -12.32
CA LYS A 383 -12.60 41.79 -11.07
C LYS A 383 -13.71 42.41 -10.23
N VAL A 384 -14.64 43.14 -10.87
CA VAL A 384 -15.81 43.72 -10.21
C VAL A 384 -16.72 42.60 -9.68
N LYS A 385 -16.99 41.55 -10.46
CA LYS A 385 -17.73 40.36 -10.00
C LYS A 385 -17.08 39.71 -8.78
N THR A 386 -15.77 39.48 -8.78
CA THR A 386 -15.05 38.90 -7.63
C THR A 386 -15.17 39.77 -6.39
N ASN A 387 -15.03 41.09 -6.51
CA ASN A 387 -15.19 42.01 -5.39
C ASN A 387 -16.62 42.06 -4.86
N LEU A 388 -17.62 42.00 -5.74
CA LEU A 388 -19.04 41.91 -5.35
C LEU A 388 -19.32 40.60 -4.61
N VAL A 389 -18.87 39.46 -5.14
CA VAL A 389 -18.98 38.15 -4.47
C VAL A 389 -18.34 38.20 -3.09
N ASN A 390 -17.12 38.72 -2.96
CA ASN A 390 -16.44 38.83 -1.67
C ASN A 390 -17.21 39.73 -0.68
N ASN A 391 -17.81 40.82 -1.15
CA ASN A 391 -18.62 41.69 -0.29
C ASN A 391 -19.95 41.02 0.12
N PHE A 392 -20.66 40.40 -0.83
CA PHE A 392 -21.94 39.72 -0.58
C PHE A 392 -21.84 38.52 0.36
N TYR A 393 -20.77 37.73 0.25
CA TYR A 393 -20.55 36.53 1.05
C TYR A 393 -19.66 36.77 2.28
N SER A 394 -19.10 37.98 2.46
CA SER A 394 -18.49 38.33 3.74
C SER A 394 -19.57 38.42 4.82
N PHE A 395 -19.39 37.67 5.92
CA PHE A 395 -20.31 37.68 7.05
C PHE A 395 -20.34 39.07 7.68
N HIS A 396 -21.33 39.89 7.30
CA HIS A 396 -21.62 41.14 7.99
C HIS A 396 -22.41 40.80 9.26
N ASP A 397 -21.70 40.65 10.38
CA ASP A 397 -22.26 40.67 11.74
C ASP A 397 -22.72 42.11 12.09
N GLY A 398 -23.63 42.65 11.28
CA GLY A 398 -24.27 43.92 11.56
C GLY A 398 -25.04 43.79 12.86
N LYS A 399 -24.50 44.34 13.95
CA LYS A 399 -25.19 44.48 15.23
C LYS A 399 -26.58 45.06 14.93
N LEU A 400 -27.62 44.30 15.25
CA LEU A 400 -29.01 44.69 15.07
C LEU A 400 -29.23 46.05 15.74
N ASP A 401 -29.67 47.05 14.98
CA ASP A 401 -30.06 48.35 15.53
C ASP A 401 -31.38 48.19 16.31
N THR A 402 -31.26 47.74 17.55
CA THR A 402 -32.39 47.57 18.47
C THR A 402 -32.64 48.83 19.30
N SER A 403 -32.12 50.01 18.91
CA SER A 403 -32.24 51.24 19.72
C SER A 403 -33.69 51.65 20.02
N ASN A 404 -34.62 51.27 19.13
CA ASN A 404 -36.04 51.59 19.26
C ASN A 404 -36.87 50.52 19.98
N VAL A 405 -36.26 49.42 20.44
CA VAL A 405 -36.94 48.39 21.23
C VAL A 405 -36.50 48.50 22.69
N PRO A 406 -37.42 48.73 23.63
CA PRO A 406 -37.07 48.84 25.04
C PRO A 406 -36.36 47.57 25.53
N ASP A 407 -35.10 47.68 25.95
CA ASP A 407 -34.35 46.55 26.52
C ASP A 407 -34.83 46.32 27.96
N PRO A 408 -35.47 45.17 28.27
CA PRO A 408 -35.91 44.88 29.63
C PRO A 408 -34.73 44.85 30.63
N ASN A 409 -33.51 44.53 30.20
CA ASN A 409 -32.34 44.56 31.08
C ASN A 409 -31.91 45.99 31.43
N MET A 410 -32.08 46.94 30.50
CA MET A 410 -31.81 48.35 30.74
C MET A 410 -32.86 48.94 31.69
N GLN A 411 -34.14 48.58 31.52
CA GLN A 411 -35.22 48.99 32.42
C GLN A 411 -35.08 48.38 33.82
N ILE A 412 -34.65 47.12 33.95
CA ILE A 412 -34.38 46.52 35.27
C ILE A 412 -33.25 47.27 35.99
N ARG A 413 -32.21 47.73 35.27
CA ARG A 413 -31.14 48.55 35.86
C ARG A 413 -31.65 49.89 36.34
N GLU A 414 -32.48 50.58 35.55
CA GLU A 414 -33.10 51.84 35.95
C GLU A 414 -34.00 51.67 37.18
N VAL A 415 -34.81 50.60 37.25
CA VAL A 415 -35.65 50.28 38.42
C VAL A 415 -34.81 49.96 39.65
N VAL A 416 -33.67 49.27 39.50
CA VAL A 416 -32.73 49.00 40.60
C VAL A 416 -32.05 50.28 41.07
N GLU A 417 -31.70 51.20 40.17
CA GLU A 417 -31.15 52.52 40.52
C GLU A 417 -32.17 53.40 41.22
N ILE A 418 -33.42 53.41 40.75
CA ILE A 418 -34.53 54.10 41.40
C ILE A 418 -34.78 53.51 42.79
N SER A 419 -34.78 52.18 42.95
CA SER A 419 -34.91 51.50 44.24
C SER A 419 -33.76 51.82 45.21
N LYS A 420 -32.51 51.86 44.72
CA LYS A 420 -31.34 52.32 45.50
C LYS A 420 -31.43 53.80 45.88
N SER A 421 -32.04 54.63 45.03
CA SER A 421 -32.23 56.05 45.32
C SER A 421 -33.34 56.28 46.36
N LEU A 422 -34.41 55.47 46.33
CA LEU A 422 -35.52 55.50 47.28
C LEU A 422 -35.14 54.95 48.67
N SER A 423 -34.32 53.90 48.73
CA SER A 423 -33.76 53.39 50.00
C SER A 423 -32.82 54.37 50.69
N LYS A 424 -32.32 55.38 49.96
CA LYS A 424 -31.54 56.50 50.50
C LYS A 424 -32.41 57.59 51.13
N ILE A 425 -33.71 57.65 50.79
CA ILE A 425 -34.65 58.70 51.22
C ILE A 425 -35.50 58.25 52.42
N PHE A 426 -35.75 56.94 52.57
CA PHE A 426 -36.38 56.36 53.77
C PHE A 426 -35.37 55.55 54.59
N PRO A 427 -34.78 56.13 55.66
CA PRO A 427 -33.93 55.36 56.56
C PRO A 427 -34.80 54.44 57.42
N THR A 428 -34.97 53.18 56.98
CA THR A 428 -35.53 52.13 57.83
C THR A 428 -34.49 51.78 58.90
N HIS A 429 -34.65 52.35 60.09
CA HIS A 429 -33.92 51.88 61.27
C HIS A 429 -34.39 50.46 61.62
N ALA A 430 -33.54 49.46 61.37
CA ALA A 430 -33.62 48.16 62.03
C ALA A 430 -32.20 47.60 62.26
N PRO A 431 -31.98 46.91 63.40
CA PRO A 431 -30.66 46.81 64.03
C PRO A 431 -29.79 45.69 63.46
N ALA A 432 -28.48 45.90 63.59
CA ALA A 432 -27.42 44.98 63.21
C ALA A 432 -27.57 43.62 63.91
N SER A 433 -27.94 42.60 63.13
CA SER A 433 -27.75 41.19 63.48
C SER A 433 -26.64 40.64 62.60
N LYS A 434 -25.47 40.40 63.20
CA LYS A 434 -24.38 39.64 62.61
C LYS A 434 -24.81 38.17 62.53
N LEU A 435 -24.98 37.64 61.32
CA LEU A 435 -24.86 36.21 61.07
C LEU A 435 -24.04 35.94 59.80
N PRO A 436 -23.35 34.79 59.72
CA PRO A 436 -22.27 34.55 58.77
C PRO A 436 -22.79 34.33 57.35
N GLN A 437 -22.04 34.86 56.37
CA GLN A 437 -22.22 34.56 54.95
C GLN A 437 -22.11 33.03 54.70
N PRO A 438 -23.03 32.43 53.93
CA PRO A 438 -22.80 31.12 53.33
C PRO A 438 -21.75 31.24 52.21
N PRO A 439 -20.94 30.19 51.97
CA PRO A 439 -19.91 30.20 50.94
C PRO A 439 -20.52 30.36 49.55
N GLN A 440 -19.87 31.19 48.74
CA GLN A 440 -20.19 31.41 47.33
C GLN A 440 -20.15 30.08 46.55
N PRO A 441 -21.09 29.84 45.62
CA PRO A 441 -21.01 28.71 44.71
C PRO A 441 -19.88 28.95 43.71
N VAL A 442 -18.99 27.97 43.62
CA VAL A 442 -17.94 27.85 42.60
C VAL A 442 -18.62 27.82 41.23
N GLN A 443 -18.44 28.89 40.45
CA GLN A 443 -18.80 28.91 39.03
C GLN A 443 -17.79 28.04 38.25
N SER A 444 -18.17 26.79 38.03
CA SER A 444 -17.66 26.00 36.91
C SER A 444 -18.22 26.57 35.60
N SER A 445 -17.43 27.40 34.93
CA SER A 445 -17.67 27.79 33.53
C SER A 445 -16.67 27.04 32.67
N GLN A 446 -17.17 26.01 31.99
CA GLN A 446 -16.53 25.42 30.82
C GLN A 446 -16.31 26.51 29.78
N GLN A 447 -15.06 26.87 29.54
CA GLN A 447 -14.65 27.59 28.34
C GLN A 447 -13.80 26.61 27.55
N ALA A 448 -14.48 25.81 26.72
CA ALA A 448 -13.83 25.02 25.69
C ALA A 448 -13.41 25.99 24.58
N ASP A 449 -12.17 26.45 24.65
CA ASP A 449 -11.52 27.09 23.51
C ASP A 449 -11.35 26.02 22.43
N GLN A 450 -12.23 26.08 21.43
CA GLN A 450 -12.04 25.43 20.15
C GLN A 450 -10.82 26.05 19.48
N ASN A 451 -9.69 25.36 19.63
CA ASN A 451 -8.48 25.61 18.86
C ASN A 451 -8.73 25.13 17.42
N VAL A 452 -9.28 26.00 16.57
CA VAL A 452 -9.37 25.76 15.13
C VAL A 452 -7.97 25.90 14.56
N THR A 453 -7.36 24.76 14.26
CA THR A 453 -6.14 24.66 13.46
C THR A 453 -6.42 25.26 12.07
N PRO A 454 -5.62 26.21 11.56
CA PRO A 454 -5.74 26.59 10.16
C PRO A 454 -5.28 25.41 9.30
N ILE A 455 -6.16 25.01 8.38
CA ILE A 455 -5.86 24.12 7.25
C ILE A 455 -4.83 24.85 6.39
N ASN A 456 -3.57 24.47 6.52
CA ASN A 456 -2.55 24.76 5.51
C ASN A 456 -2.72 23.74 4.40
N GLU A 457 -3.37 24.14 3.32
CA GLU A 457 -3.33 23.44 2.05
C GLU A 457 -2.20 24.02 1.20
N THR A 458 -1.40 23.07 0.71
CA THR A 458 -0.19 23.18 -0.10
C THR A 458 -0.40 23.85 -1.45
N ALA A 459 0.58 24.66 -1.89
CA ALA A 459 1.11 24.67 -3.26
C ALA A 459 2.22 25.71 -3.38
N ASP A 460 3.47 25.27 -3.53
CA ASP A 460 4.45 26.06 -4.29
C ASP A 460 5.40 25.10 -4.99
N GLU A 461 4.95 24.74 -6.19
CA GLU A 461 5.68 24.12 -7.27
C GLU A 461 6.65 25.16 -7.85
N LYS A 462 7.96 24.93 -7.68
CA LYS A 462 8.98 25.66 -8.45
C LYS A 462 9.93 24.68 -9.11
N ASP A 463 9.55 24.39 -10.35
CA ASP A 463 10.43 24.02 -11.44
C ASP A 463 11.71 24.84 -11.43
N LYS A 464 12.86 24.16 -11.29
CA LYS A 464 14.15 24.67 -11.72
C LYS A 464 14.58 23.87 -12.94
N ALA A 465 14.27 24.45 -14.11
CA ALA A 465 14.97 24.19 -15.35
C ALA A 465 16.48 24.37 -15.14
N LYS A 466 17.25 23.30 -15.43
CA LYS A 466 18.70 23.38 -15.62
C LYS A 466 19.03 22.92 -17.03
N THR A 467 18.94 23.87 -17.95
CA THR A 467 19.58 23.84 -19.26
C THR A 467 21.03 24.32 -19.11
N ALA A 468 21.90 23.86 -20.02
CA ALA A 468 23.27 24.28 -20.33
C ALA A 468 24.42 23.61 -19.56
N THR A 469 24.96 22.56 -20.20
CA THR A 469 26.35 22.43 -20.72
C THR A 469 26.31 21.21 -21.65
N GLY A 470 26.63 21.22 -22.94
CA GLY A 470 27.59 22.08 -23.63
C GLY A 470 28.98 21.43 -23.67
N GLN A 471 29.08 20.21 -24.20
CA GLN A 471 30.18 19.69 -25.04
C GLN A 471 29.83 18.32 -25.61
#